data_AF-A0A8C0VY13-F1
#
_entry.id   AF-A0A8C0VY13-F1
#
_cell.length_a   1.000
_cell.length_b   1.000
_cell.length_c   1.000
_cell.angle_alpha   90.00
_cell.angle_beta   90.00
_cell.angle_gamma   90.00
#
_symmetry.space_group_name_H-M   'P 1'
#
loop_
_entity.id
_entity.type
_entity.pdbx_description
1 polymer ?
#
loop_
_entity_poly.entity_id
_entity_poly.type
_entity_poly.pdbx_seq_one_letter_code
_entity_poly.pdbx_strand_id
1 'polypeptide(L)' 'MPFPAATQGAQQPAPPPQKHCGISSPISLAAPKDTDRELTQKLIETLKPFGVFEEEEELQRRSLFYIHNLVGIYLL' A
#
# COMPACT_ATOMS: atom_id res chain seq x y z
N MET A 1 -7.26 -24.75 46.50
CA MET A 1 -6.13 -23.81 46.35
C MET A 1 -6.63 -22.56 45.64
N PRO A 2 -6.53 -21.35 46.21
CA PRO A 2 -7.03 -20.12 45.60
C PRO A 2 -6.04 -19.62 44.53
N PHE A 3 -6.55 -19.06 43.44
CA PHE A 3 -5.74 -18.40 42.42
C PHE A 3 -5.25 -17.04 42.95
N PRO A 4 -3.99 -16.65 42.75
CA PRO A 4 -3.50 -15.37 43.24
C PRO A 4 -4.01 -14.23 42.35
N ALA A 5 -4.70 -13.28 42.98
CA ALA A 5 -4.93 -11.95 42.44
C ALA A 5 -3.67 -11.09 42.68
N ALA A 6 -3.02 -10.66 41.61
CA ALA A 6 -1.92 -9.70 41.56
C ALA A 6 -1.79 -9.31 40.07
N THR A 7 -1.69 -8.07 39.61
CA THR A 7 -1.43 -6.77 40.22
C THR A 7 -1.89 -5.75 39.17
N GLN A 8 -2.45 -4.63 39.62
CA GLN A 8 -2.71 -3.48 38.75
C GLN A 8 -1.38 -2.97 38.19
N GLY A 9 -1.03 -3.42 36.98
CA GLY A 9 0.07 -2.87 36.19
C GLY A 9 -0.35 -1.51 35.64
N ALA A 10 0.47 -0.51 35.89
CA ALA A 10 0.35 0.84 35.34
C ALA A 10 0.00 0.79 33.84
N GLN A 11 -1.03 1.55 33.45
CA GLN A 11 -1.37 1.78 32.05
C GLN A 11 -0.22 2.53 31.37
N GLN A 12 0.73 1.79 30.81
CA GLN A 12 1.60 2.33 29.76
C GLN A 12 0.68 2.80 28.61
N PRO A 13 0.91 3.98 28.02
CA PRO A 13 0.15 4.42 26.86
C PRO A 13 0.26 3.35 25.78
N ALA A 14 -0.87 2.80 25.36
CA ALA A 14 -0.89 1.87 24.24
C ALA A 14 -0.25 2.58 23.03
N PRO A 15 0.72 1.97 22.33
CA PRO A 15 1.27 2.54 21.11
C PRO A 15 0.11 2.85 20.14
N PRO A 16 0.22 3.93 19.35
CA PRO A 16 -0.84 4.35 18.46
C PRO A 16 -1.27 3.18 17.55
N PRO A 17 -2.58 3.05 17.28
CA PRO A 17 -3.09 1.93 16.50
C PRO A 17 -2.41 1.91 15.13
N GLN A 18 -1.67 0.82 14.86
CA GLN A 18 -1.10 0.59 13.55
C GLN A 18 -2.25 0.43 12.56
N LYS A 19 -2.36 1.37 11.62
CA LYS A 19 -3.35 1.30 10.54
C LYS A 19 -2.96 0.13 9.63
N HIS A 20 -3.68 -0.98 9.74
CA HIS A 20 -3.58 -2.10 8.81
C HIS A 20 -4.80 -2.10 7.88
N CYS A 21 -4.61 -2.52 6.63
CA CYS A 21 -5.72 -2.72 5.70
C CYS A 21 -6.52 -3.96 6.10
N GLY A 22 -7.86 -3.85 6.05
CA GLY A 22 -8.78 -4.95 6.35
C GLY A 22 -9.21 -5.02 7.81
N ILE A 23 -10.15 -5.93 8.07
CA ILE A 23 -10.80 -6.10 9.39
C ILE A 23 -10.04 -7.02 10.36
N SER A 24 -9.01 -7.72 9.86
CA SER A 24 -8.18 -8.65 10.65
C SER A 24 -6.71 -8.23 10.64
N SER A 25 -5.95 -8.75 11.61
CA SER A 25 -4.51 -8.52 11.71
C SER A 25 -3.75 -9.12 10.52
N PRO A 26 -2.61 -8.52 10.12
CA PRO A 26 -1.76 -9.03 9.06
C PRO A 26 -1.12 -10.37 9.43
N ILE A 27 -0.93 -11.24 8.44
CA ILE A 27 -0.31 -12.56 8.62
C ILE A 27 1.21 -12.45 8.83
N SER A 28 1.86 -11.51 8.16
CA SER A 28 3.29 -11.26 8.27
C SER A 28 3.59 -9.77 8.14
N LEU A 29 4.56 -9.30 8.91
CA LEU A 29 5.13 -7.95 8.83
C LEU A 29 6.58 -7.96 8.29
N ALA A 30 7.05 -9.11 7.81
CA ALA A 30 8.41 -9.24 7.28
C ALA A 30 8.58 -8.44 5.99
N ALA A 31 9.61 -7.59 5.95
CA ALA A 31 10.01 -6.89 4.74
C ALA A 31 10.59 -7.87 3.70
N PRO A 32 10.47 -7.56 2.39
CA PRO A 32 11.07 -8.38 1.34
C PRO A 32 12.59 -8.40 1.43
N LYS A 33 13.17 -9.55 1.13
CA LYS A 33 14.62 -9.75 0.99
C LYS A 33 15.07 -9.27 -0.38
N ASP A 34 16.38 -9.15 -0.57
CA ASP A 34 16.95 -8.74 -1.86
C ASP A 34 16.66 -9.75 -2.97
N THR A 35 16.63 -11.04 -2.65
CA THR A 35 16.17 -12.09 -3.59
C THR A 35 14.75 -11.86 -4.07
N ASP A 36 13.85 -11.40 -3.19
CA ASP A 36 12.46 -11.13 -3.55
C ASP A 36 12.35 -9.93 -4.50
N ARG A 37 13.22 -8.93 -4.32
CA ARG A 37 13.35 -7.78 -5.23
C ARG A 37 13.85 -8.19 -6.61
N GLU A 38 14.88 -9.01 -6.67
CA GLU A 38 15.42 -9.52 -7.94
C GLU A 38 14.37 -10.33 -8.72
N LEU A 39 13.62 -11.19 -8.02
CA LEU A 39 12.53 -11.96 -8.62
C LEU A 39 11.40 -11.05 -9.11
N THR A 40 11.06 -10.01 -8.36
CA THR A 40 10.06 -9.01 -8.77
C THR A 40 10.50 -8.27 -10.02
N GLN A 41 11.78 -7.89 -10.13
CA GLN A 41 12.31 -7.24 -11.34
C GLN A 41 12.20 -8.15 -12.57
N LYS A 42 12.55 -9.43 -12.44
CA LYS A 42 12.40 -10.42 -13.51
C LYS A 42 10.93 -10.62 -13.91
N LEU A 43 10.02 -10.61 -12.94
CA LEU A 43 8.58 -10.67 -13.20
C LEU A 43 8.13 -9.47 -14.04
N ILE A 44 8.52 -8.25 -13.66
CA ILE A 44 8.19 -7.03 -14.41
C ILE A 44 8.68 -7.13 -15.86
N GLU A 45 9.94 -7.54 -16.06
CA GLU A 45 10.51 -7.69 -17.40
C GLU A 45 9.80 -8.75 -18.24
N THR A 46 9.42 -9.87 -17.61
CA THR A 46 8.67 -10.94 -18.27
C THR A 46 7.29 -10.47 -18.70
N LEU A 47 6.66 -9.57 -17.93
CA LEU A 47 5.32 -9.07 -18.19
C LEU A 47 5.25 -7.97 -19.27
N LYS A 48 6.33 -7.22 -19.49
CA LYS A 48 6.41 -6.16 -20.52
C LYS A 48 5.91 -6.59 -21.91
N PRO A 49 6.37 -7.71 -22.53
CA PRO A 49 5.92 -8.09 -23.86
C PRO A 49 4.44 -8.49 -23.95
N PHE A 50 3.77 -8.75 -22.81
CA PHE A 50 2.34 -9.06 -22.79
C PHE A 50 1.45 -7.81 -22.81
N GLY A 51 2.02 -6.61 -22.84
CA GLY A 51 1.26 -5.36 -22.91
C GLY A 51 0.39 -5.09 -21.67
N VAL A 52 0.74 -5.67 -20.51
CA VAL A 52 -0.01 -5.45 -19.26
C VAL A 52 0.26 -4.08 -18.64
N PHE A 53 1.31 -3.39 -19.12
CA PHE A 53 1.66 -2.03 -18.71
C PHE A 53 1.36 -1.08 -19.87
N GLU A 54 0.67 0.01 -19.57
CA GLU A 54 0.43 1.11 -20.52
C GLU A 54 1.73 1.86 -20.80
N GLU A 55 1.83 2.42 -22.01
CA GLU A 55 2.91 3.35 -22.34
C GLU A 55 2.66 4.71 -21.69
N GLU A 56 3.73 5.45 -21.39
CA GLU A 56 3.63 6.78 -20.77
C GLU A 56 2.78 7.75 -21.62
N GLU A 57 2.85 7.63 -22.95
CA GLU A 57 2.01 8.42 -23.85
C GLU A 57 0.52 8.07 -23.71
N GLU A 58 0.19 6.78 -23.62
CA GLU A 58 -1.20 6.34 -23.42
C GLU A 58 -1.72 6.77 -22.05
N LEU A 59 -0.89 6.67 -21.03
CA LEU A 59 -1.19 7.17 -19.69
C LEU A 59 -1.42 8.68 -19.70
N GLN A 60 -0.59 9.45 -20.41
CA GLN A 60 -0.76 10.90 -20.57
C GLN A 60 -2.04 11.24 -21.35
N ARG A 61 -2.40 10.46 -22.38
CA ARG A 61 -3.65 10.66 -23.14
C ARG A 61 -4.88 10.41 -22.26
N ARG A 62 -4.85 9.40 -21.39
CA ARG A 62 -5.93 9.14 -20.43
C ARG A 62 -5.91 10.09 -19.24
N SER A 63 -4.78 10.74 -18.97
CA SER A 63 -4.68 11.72 -17.90
C SER A 63 -5.71 12.82 -18.11
N LEU A 64 -6.65 12.92 -17.16
CA LEU A 64 -7.71 13.92 -17.17
C LEU A 64 -7.20 15.34 -16.93
N PHE A 65 -5.87 15.54 -16.88
CA PHE A 65 -5.25 16.85 -16.68
C PHE A 65 -5.83 17.90 -17.63
N TYR A 66 -5.85 17.63 -18.94
CA TYR A 66 -6.38 18.60 -19.91
C TYR A 66 -7.87 18.86 -19.72
N ILE A 67 -8.66 17.82 -19.42
CA ILE A 67 -10.11 17.95 -19.20
C ILE A 67 -10.41 18.75 -17.93
N HIS A 68 -9.68 18.48 -16.84
CA HIS A 68 -9.84 19.20 -15.58
C HIS A 68 -9.47 20.67 -15.72
N ASN A 69 -8.36 20.99 -16.40
CA ASN A 69 -7.97 22.38 -16.68
C ASN A 69 -9.00 23.08 -17.57
N LEU A 70 -9.53 22.40 -18.60
CA LEU A 70 -10.53 22.95 -19.49
C LEU A 70 -11.83 23.28 -18.74
N VAL A 71 -12.35 22.34 -17.95
CA VAL A 71 -13.53 22.57 -17.10
C VAL A 71 -13.27 23.70 -16.10
N GLY A 72 -12.08 23.77 -15.50
CA GLY A 72 -11.71 24.86 -14.59
C GLY A 72 -11.72 26.25 -15.24
N ILE A 73 -11.31 26.37 -16.51
CA ILE A 73 -11.34 27.64 -17.26
C ILE A 73 -12.78 28.07 -17.60
N TYR A 74 -13.69 27.13 -17.90
CA TYR A 74 -15.07 27.44 -18.26
C TYR A 74 -16.02 27.61 -17.06
N LEU A 75 -15.59 27.22 -15.85
CA LEU A 75 -16.36 27.40 -14.61
C LEU A 75 -15.94 28.65 -13.81
N LEU A 76 -14.96 29.41 -14.30
CA LEU A 76 -14.54 30.74 -13.82
C LEU A 76 -15.11 31.83 -14.74
#